data_AF-A0A931WZH3-F1
#
_entry.id   AF-A0A931WZH3-F1
#
_cell.length_a   1.000
_cell.length_b   1.000
_cell.length_c   1.000
_cell.angle_alpha   90.00
_cell.angle_beta   90.00
_cell.angle_gamma   90.00
#
_symmetry.space_group_name_H-M   'P 1'
#
loop_
_entity.id
_entity.type
_entity.pdbx_description
1 polymer ?
#
loop_
_entity_poly.entity_id
_entity_poly.type
_entity_poly.pdbx_seq_one_letter_code
_entity_poly.pdbx_strand_id
1 'polypeptide(L)'
;MRDDVEEIGLGYLGQDLRRIQSLGYVPVLRLRNYAGLTKNGLQRKLARLAQLGQGYIVVFELTEVLGYDRLVKDTADAFKAARYSYGRIEVFSERRRQRGDGRLAAQMRPDVIRLFSLTPEELQVLRGGDARDKFVRAARERNIRLLYVRPLPAGAGVSASEANLAFVGAIAADLRRFGLQTGHAEPLEIAVPRLLRLAVAAGAVAIMVLGLVMLGDTIGAPVPASWAYGLTAAGVVLTAGLLFVGQAVMWRKLLALGTASVTAAIAIVGALPRAARGASSPSAAVWSGVRTLWVASAASVAGALLVAALLTSWDFMMSAQVFLGVKIAHLIPVVLVASLVWGLYRTPQSWRETAQELWAWSAHPLLVRYAMAAIIVGFAGIVLLARSGNFGLPVLAVEERLRTITEDLLVARPRIKEYLIGHPALLLAGAVAAAGWRRWVLPLAAIGAIGQAGIINSFSHIHTPLLYTVLRTISALALGTVLGAIATWIVVTAATRVLGRPAPSGTGRRPSS
;
A
#
# COMPACT_ATOMS: atom_id res chain seq x y z
N MET A 1 -1.89 -6.49 48.92
CA MET A 1 -1.85 -7.97 48.93
C MET A 1 -2.98 -8.62 48.12
N ARG A 2 -4.27 -8.24 48.24
CA ARG A 2 -5.32 -8.76 47.33
C ARG A 2 -5.13 -8.28 45.89
N ASP A 3 -4.84 -7.00 45.70
CA ASP A 3 -4.63 -6.42 44.36
C ASP A 3 -3.40 -7.01 43.65
N ASP A 4 -2.33 -7.30 44.41
CA ASP A 4 -1.09 -7.88 43.88
C ASP A 4 -1.26 -9.31 43.36
N VAL A 5 -2.20 -10.09 43.90
CA VAL A 5 -2.44 -11.48 43.47
C VAL A 5 -3.26 -11.54 42.19
N GLU A 6 -4.22 -10.62 42.02
CA GLU A 6 -4.94 -10.46 40.76
C GLU A 6 -4.00 -10.05 39.62
N GLU A 7 -2.93 -9.30 39.93
CA GLU A 7 -1.94 -8.90 38.92
C GLU A 7 -1.12 -10.05 38.33
N ILE A 8 -0.87 -11.11 39.11
CA ILE A 8 0.01 -12.23 38.72
C ILE A 8 -0.65 -13.13 37.66
N GLY A 9 -1.98 -13.27 37.72
CA GLY A 9 -2.77 -14.20 36.90
C GLY A 9 -2.43 -15.66 37.18
N LEU A 10 -3.27 -16.34 37.98
CA LEU A 10 -3.02 -17.69 38.52
C LEU A 10 -3.03 -18.84 37.50
N GLY A 11 -3.23 -18.53 36.21
CA GLY A 11 -3.32 -19.50 35.11
C GLY A 11 -4.74 -19.98 34.85
N TYR A 12 -4.87 -21.09 34.15
CA TYR A 12 -6.16 -21.67 33.75
C TYR A 12 -6.39 -23.02 34.43
N LEU A 13 -7.66 -23.35 34.64
CA LEU A 13 -8.07 -24.67 35.09
C LEU A 13 -8.27 -25.58 33.87
N GLY A 14 -7.55 -26.70 33.81
CA GLY A 14 -7.67 -27.64 32.68
C GLY A 14 -9.06 -28.26 32.55
N GLN A 15 -9.83 -28.36 33.65
CA GLN A 15 -11.22 -28.82 33.63
C GLN A 15 -12.12 -27.85 32.85
N ASP A 16 -11.97 -26.54 33.05
CA ASP A 16 -12.75 -25.52 32.34
C ASP A 16 -12.42 -25.51 30.85
N LEU A 17 -11.14 -25.64 30.49
CA LEU A 17 -10.73 -25.73 29.09
C LEU A 17 -11.34 -26.95 28.39
N ARG A 18 -11.31 -28.13 29.05
CA ARG A 18 -11.95 -29.35 28.51
C ARG A 18 -13.45 -29.19 28.35
N ARG A 19 -14.13 -28.53 29.31
CA ARG A 19 -15.57 -28.23 29.23
C ARG A 19 -15.89 -27.31 28.05
N ILE A 20 -15.09 -26.28 27.83
CA ILE A 20 -15.25 -25.37 26.69
C ILE A 20 -15.02 -26.13 25.37
N GLN A 21 -14.00 -26.97 25.31
CA GLN A 21 -13.70 -27.80 24.13
C GLN A 21 -14.80 -28.84 23.83
N SER A 22 -15.42 -29.45 24.85
CA SER A 22 -16.53 -30.38 24.65
C SER A 22 -17.77 -29.73 24.04
N LEU A 23 -17.89 -28.40 24.14
CA LEU A 23 -18.94 -27.62 23.49
C LEU A 23 -18.57 -27.20 22.05
N GLY A 24 -17.43 -27.66 21.53
CA GLY A 24 -16.95 -27.34 20.18
C GLY A 24 -16.24 -25.99 20.05
N TYR A 25 -16.00 -25.28 21.16
CA TYR A 25 -15.25 -24.03 21.14
C TYR A 25 -13.73 -24.28 21.19
N VAL A 26 -12.97 -23.42 20.52
CA VAL A 26 -11.51 -23.43 20.58
C VAL A 26 -11.03 -22.34 21.54
N PRO A 27 -10.42 -22.68 22.69
CA PRO A 27 -9.94 -21.68 23.64
C PRO A 27 -8.78 -20.85 23.08
N VAL A 28 -8.82 -19.54 23.36
CA VAL A 28 -7.70 -18.62 23.15
C VAL A 28 -7.21 -18.18 24.52
N LEU A 29 -5.94 -18.45 24.83
CA LEU A 29 -5.34 -18.18 26.13
C LEU A 29 -4.90 -16.72 26.20
N ARG A 30 -5.47 -15.97 27.14
CA ARG A 30 -5.17 -14.56 27.34
C ARG A 30 -4.23 -14.37 28.54
N LEU A 31 -2.93 -14.23 28.27
CA LEU A 31 -1.88 -14.20 29.30
C LEU A 31 -1.52 -12.78 29.72
N ARG A 32 -1.14 -12.62 30.99
CA ARG A 32 -0.67 -11.36 31.57
C ARG A 32 0.81 -11.45 31.97
N ASN A 33 1.57 -10.41 31.63
CA ASN A 33 2.88 -10.14 32.22
C ASN A 33 2.69 -9.40 33.56
N TYR A 34 3.58 -9.61 34.51
CA TYR A 34 3.50 -8.96 35.82
C TYR A 34 4.88 -8.50 36.30
N ALA A 35 4.90 -7.47 37.13
CA ALA A 35 6.12 -6.90 37.67
C ALA A 35 6.87 -7.91 38.56
N GLY A 36 8.19 -7.97 38.43
CA GLY A 36 9.01 -8.91 39.23
C GLY A 36 9.03 -10.36 38.72
N LEU A 37 8.54 -10.64 37.50
CA LEU A 37 8.65 -11.95 36.88
C LEU A 37 10.12 -12.40 36.76
N THR A 38 10.51 -13.38 37.58
CA THR A 38 11.83 -14.02 37.52
C THR A 38 11.84 -15.15 36.49
N LYS A 39 13.04 -15.59 36.08
CA LYS A 39 13.20 -16.74 35.17
C LYS A 39 12.56 -18.02 35.73
N ASN A 40 12.74 -18.30 37.02
CA ASN A 40 12.08 -19.44 37.68
C ASN A 40 10.56 -19.27 37.75
N GLY A 41 10.06 -18.05 37.95
CA GLY A 41 8.63 -17.74 37.88
C GLY A 41 8.05 -18.03 36.50
N LEU A 42 8.73 -17.56 35.45
CA LEU A 42 8.35 -17.81 34.06
C LEU A 42 8.35 -19.31 33.74
N GLN A 43 9.41 -20.04 34.11
CA GLN A 43 9.49 -21.49 33.89
C GLN A 43 8.34 -22.24 34.55
N ARG A 44 7.98 -21.90 35.80
CA ARG A 44 6.81 -22.50 36.48
C ARG A 44 5.51 -22.17 35.77
N LYS A 45 5.32 -20.93 35.33
CA LYS A 45 4.12 -20.51 34.58
C LYS A 45 4.02 -21.27 33.25
N LEU A 46 5.12 -21.38 32.51
CA LEU A 46 5.18 -22.11 31.23
C LEU A 46 4.99 -23.61 31.41
N ALA A 47 5.57 -24.23 32.44
CA ALA A 47 5.37 -25.63 32.75
C ALA A 47 3.89 -25.93 33.04
N ARG A 48 3.22 -25.07 33.81
CA ARG A 48 1.78 -25.20 34.06
C ARG A 48 0.95 -25.00 32.79
N LEU A 49 1.34 -24.06 31.91
CA LEU A 49 0.68 -23.88 30.62
C LEU A 49 0.84 -25.11 29.71
N ALA A 50 2.01 -25.74 29.68
CA ALA A 50 2.26 -26.94 28.88
C ALA A 50 1.41 -28.15 29.33
N GLN A 51 1.02 -28.21 30.60
CA GLN A 51 0.11 -29.23 31.13
C GLN A 51 -1.34 -29.08 30.63
N LEU A 52 -1.72 -27.90 30.11
CA LEU A 52 -3.07 -27.66 29.62
C LEU A 52 -3.33 -28.33 28.27
N GLY A 53 -2.28 -28.54 27.47
CA GLY A 53 -2.36 -29.11 26.13
C GLY A 53 -1.37 -28.43 25.18
N GLN A 54 -1.52 -28.72 23.88
CA GLN A 54 -0.72 -28.13 22.80
C GLN A 54 -1.62 -27.39 21.81
N GLY A 55 -1.05 -26.52 21.00
CA GLY A 55 -1.78 -25.90 19.87
C GLY A 55 -2.66 -24.69 20.21
N TYR A 56 -2.57 -24.14 21.43
CA TYR A 56 -3.37 -22.97 21.79
C TYR A 56 -2.89 -21.69 21.12
N ILE A 57 -3.83 -20.80 20.81
CA ILE A 57 -3.52 -19.41 20.44
C ILE A 57 -3.38 -18.60 21.72
N VAL A 58 -2.32 -17.80 21.82
CA VAL A 58 -2.02 -16.95 22.96
C VAL A 58 -2.14 -15.47 22.57
N VAL A 59 -2.89 -14.70 23.36
CA VAL A 59 -2.98 -13.23 23.26
C VAL A 59 -2.57 -12.61 24.60
N PHE A 60 -2.10 -11.36 24.61
CA PHE A 60 -1.66 -10.73 25.86
C PHE A 60 -2.63 -9.67 26.36
N GLU A 61 -2.72 -9.58 27.69
CA GLU A 61 -3.38 -8.49 28.39
C GLU A 61 -2.47 -7.27 28.56
N LEU A 62 -3.09 -6.12 28.78
CA LEU A 62 -2.40 -4.88 29.10
C LEU A 62 -1.38 -4.47 28.03
N THR A 63 -0.23 -3.94 28.47
CA THR A 63 0.73 -3.20 27.63
C THR A 63 2.03 -3.96 27.36
N GLU A 64 2.16 -5.22 27.78
CA GLU A 64 3.39 -6.00 27.67
C GLU A 64 3.13 -7.45 27.29
N VAL A 65 4.03 -8.04 26.52
CA VAL A 65 4.07 -9.49 26.30
C VAL A 65 4.72 -10.21 27.50
N LEU A 66 4.37 -11.48 27.71
CA LEU A 66 4.97 -12.28 28.78
C LEU A 66 6.49 -12.40 28.63
N GLY A 67 7.22 -12.10 29.71
CA GLY A 67 8.69 -12.16 29.73
C GLY A 67 9.37 -10.87 29.27
N TYR A 68 8.62 -9.81 28.97
CA TYR A 68 9.22 -8.51 28.72
C TYR A 68 10.02 -8.02 29.96
N ASP A 69 11.25 -7.50 29.82
CA ASP A 69 11.99 -7.31 28.56
C ASP A 69 12.98 -8.43 28.21
N ARG A 70 13.59 -9.09 29.21
CA ARG A 70 14.77 -9.96 29.02
C ARG A 70 14.45 -11.43 28.79
N LEU A 71 13.22 -11.87 29.08
CA LEU A 71 12.81 -13.28 29.04
C LEU A 71 11.88 -13.60 27.86
N VAL A 72 11.73 -12.66 26.90
CA VAL A 72 10.88 -12.86 25.72
C VAL A 72 11.30 -14.08 24.91
N LYS A 73 12.61 -14.36 24.85
CA LYS A 73 13.16 -15.55 24.18
C LYS A 73 12.72 -16.83 24.87
N ASP A 74 12.85 -16.90 26.20
CA ASP A 74 12.41 -18.06 26.98
C ASP A 74 10.90 -18.31 26.80
N THR A 75 10.09 -17.24 26.75
CA THR A 75 8.65 -17.35 26.43
C THR A 75 8.42 -17.92 25.03
N ALA A 76 9.12 -17.40 24.02
CA ALA A 76 8.97 -17.84 22.64
C ALA A 76 9.36 -19.31 22.44
N ASP A 77 10.48 -19.73 23.01
CA ASP A 77 10.99 -21.11 22.91
C ASP A 77 10.00 -22.10 23.55
N ALA A 78 9.41 -21.75 24.68
CA ALA A 78 8.40 -22.58 25.34
C ALA A 78 7.08 -22.65 24.55
N PHE A 79 6.63 -21.54 23.96
CA PHE A 79 5.45 -21.53 23.10
C PHE A 79 5.65 -22.40 21.87
N LYS A 80 6.82 -22.33 21.23
CA LYS A 80 7.18 -23.22 20.12
C LYS A 80 7.17 -24.69 20.52
N ALA A 81 7.75 -25.03 21.66
CA ALA A 81 7.74 -26.40 22.18
C ALA A 81 6.32 -26.93 22.40
N ALA A 82 5.39 -26.06 22.83
CA ALA A 82 3.97 -26.40 23.01
C ALA A 82 3.11 -26.23 21.75
N ARG A 83 3.71 -25.88 20.60
CA ARG A 83 3.03 -25.56 19.33
C ARG A 83 1.99 -24.44 19.47
N TYR A 84 2.23 -23.48 20.36
CA TYR A 84 1.34 -22.34 20.54
C TYR A 84 1.56 -21.28 19.47
N SER A 85 0.48 -20.65 19.03
CA SER A 85 0.51 -19.53 18.09
C SER A 85 0.36 -18.20 18.82
N TYR A 86 1.14 -17.19 18.44
CA TYR A 86 1.01 -15.85 19.01
C TYR A 86 -0.02 -15.01 18.25
N GLY A 87 -1.13 -14.67 18.90
CA GLY A 87 -2.13 -13.71 18.44
C GLY A 87 -1.66 -12.26 18.62
N ARG A 88 -1.08 -11.70 17.56
CA ARG A 88 -0.51 -10.35 17.54
C ARG A 88 -1.56 -9.30 17.21
N ILE A 89 -1.80 -8.38 18.15
CA ILE A 89 -2.78 -7.30 18.00
C ILE A 89 -2.28 -6.28 16.97
N GLU A 90 -3.07 -6.05 15.92
CA GLU A 90 -2.83 -5.00 14.94
C GLU A 90 -3.10 -3.63 15.57
N VAL A 91 -2.08 -2.78 15.62
CA VAL A 91 -2.17 -1.44 16.20
C VAL A 91 -1.89 -0.39 15.14
N PHE A 92 -2.75 0.64 15.08
CA PHE A 92 -2.61 1.76 14.14
C PHE A 92 -1.69 2.87 14.66
N SER A 93 -1.26 2.79 15.91
CA SER A 93 -0.35 3.76 16.53
C SER A 93 0.70 3.00 17.32
N GLU A 94 1.97 3.36 17.16
CA GLU A 94 3.08 2.77 17.92
C GLU A 94 2.86 2.90 19.44
N ARG A 95 2.16 3.94 19.91
CA ARG A 95 1.84 4.11 21.34
C ARG A 95 0.90 3.04 21.88
N ARG A 96 0.09 2.40 21.03
CA ARG A 96 -0.82 1.32 21.42
C ARG A 96 -0.16 -0.06 21.37
N ARG A 97 1.10 -0.13 20.91
CA ARG A 97 1.82 -1.39 20.73
C ARG A 97 2.28 -1.93 22.07
N GLN A 98 2.06 -3.23 22.29
CA GLN A 98 2.56 -3.90 23.48
C GLN A 98 4.10 -3.95 23.47
N ARG A 99 4.72 -3.66 24.61
CA ARG A 99 6.17 -3.77 24.79
C ARG A 99 6.59 -5.23 24.63
N GLY A 100 7.67 -5.45 23.88
CA GLY A 100 8.16 -6.77 23.52
C GLY A 100 7.45 -7.45 22.34
N ASP A 101 6.33 -6.91 21.82
CA ASP A 101 5.59 -7.46 20.66
C ASP A 101 6.50 -7.82 19.49
N GLY A 102 7.30 -6.86 19.04
CA GLY A 102 8.16 -7.04 17.85
C GLY A 102 9.20 -8.15 18.02
N ARG A 103 9.80 -8.27 19.22
CA ARG A 103 10.79 -9.30 19.54
C ARG A 103 10.13 -10.68 19.59
N LEU A 104 9.00 -10.78 20.28
CA LEU A 104 8.25 -12.03 20.39
C LEU A 104 7.75 -12.49 19.03
N ALA A 105 7.16 -11.60 18.23
CA ALA A 105 6.67 -11.93 16.88
C ALA A 105 7.80 -12.40 15.96
N ALA A 106 8.99 -11.80 16.04
CA ALA A 106 10.15 -12.23 15.27
C ALA A 106 10.64 -13.63 15.69
N GLN A 107 10.62 -13.93 16.98
CA GLN A 107 11.03 -15.23 17.51
C GLN A 107 9.98 -16.31 17.29
N MET A 108 8.69 -15.96 17.26
CA MET A 108 7.57 -16.87 17.03
C MET A 108 7.31 -17.18 15.55
N ARG A 109 8.18 -16.78 14.62
CA ARG A 109 8.00 -17.12 13.19
C ARG A 109 8.03 -18.64 12.96
N PRO A 110 7.14 -19.20 12.11
CA PRO A 110 6.03 -18.54 11.41
C PRO A 110 4.70 -18.44 12.21
N ASP A 111 4.64 -19.05 13.40
CA ASP A 111 3.51 -19.22 14.33
C ASP A 111 2.95 -17.92 14.96
N VAL A 112 2.60 -16.95 14.11
CA VAL A 112 1.96 -15.70 14.50
C VAL A 112 0.69 -15.51 13.69
N ILE A 113 -0.38 -15.12 14.37
CA ILE A 113 -1.69 -14.86 13.81
C ILE A 113 -2.02 -13.39 14.06
N ARG A 114 -2.43 -12.67 13.02
CA ARG A 114 -2.84 -11.26 13.19
C ARG A 114 -4.24 -11.19 13.78
N LEU A 115 -4.36 -10.35 14.80
CA LEU A 115 -5.56 -10.13 15.57
C LEU A 115 -6.04 -8.68 15.39
N PHE A 116 -7.35 -8.47 15.25
CA PHE A 116 -7.95 -7.14 15.31
C PHE A 116 -8.89 -7.05 16.50
N SER A 117 -8.78 -5.95 17.25
CA SER A 117 -9.63 -5.63 18.40
C SER A 117 -9.98 -4.15 18.39
N LEU A 118 -11.19 -3.81 18.82
CA LEU A 118 -11.56 -2.46 19.20
C LEU A 118 -11.42 -2.28 20.72
N THR A 119 -11.00 -1.09 21.15
CA THR A 119 -10.96 -0.78 22.59
C THR A 119 -12.37 -0.48 23.13
N PRO A 120 -12.59 -0.59 24.45
CA PRO A 120 -13.88 -0.22 25.04
C PRO A 120 -14.29 1.22 24.70
N GLU A 121 -13.34 2.16 24.70
CA GLU A 121 -13.57 3.57 24.39
C GLU A 121 -13.99 3.75 22.92
N GLU A 122 -13.37 3.00 22.00
CA GLU A 122 -13.77 3.01 20.59
C GLU A 122 -15.19 2.44 20.41
N LEU A 123 -15.55 1.38 21.14
CA LEU A 123 -16.89 0.77 21.07
C LEU A 123 -17.99 1.67 21.67
N GLN A 124 -17.67 2.54 22.63
CA GLN A 124 -18.63 3.48 23.20
C GLN A 124 -18.97 4.64 22.25
N VAL A 125 -18.03 5.05 21.41
CA VAL A 125 -18.21 6.18 20.47
C VAL A 125 -18.82 5.72 19.14
N LEU A 126 -18.53 4.49 18.71
CA LEU A 126 -19.01 3.97 17.44
C LEU A 126 -20.45 3.47 17.57
N ARG A 127 -21.29 3.75 16.56
CA ARG A 127 -22.56 3.05 16.43
C ARG A 127 -22.29 1.58 16.11
N GLY A 128 -23.20 0.68 16.50
CA GLY A 128 -23.03 -0.77 16.29
C GLY A 128 -22.71 -1.16 14.84
N GLY A 129 -23.32 -0.47 13.86
CA GLY A 129 -23.01 -0.64 12.43
C GLY A 129 -21.55 -0.29 12.09
N ASP A 130 -21.05 0.86 12.57
CA ASP A 130 -19.68 1.30 12.29
C ASP A 130 -18.63 0.36 12.88
N ALA A 131 -18.93 -0.22 14.05
CA ALA A 131 -18.07 -1.21 14.70
C ALA A 131 -18.03 -2.53 13.91
N ARG A 132 -19.19 -3.03 13.46
CA ARG A 132 -19.31 -4.21 12.59
C ARG A 132 -18.48 -4.02 11.32
N ASP A 133 -18.61 -2.88 10.64
CA ASP A 133 -17.89 -2.59 9.41
C ASP A 133 -16.38 -2.57 9.63
N LYS A 134 -15.90 -2.11 10.80
CA LYS A 134 -14.47 -2.18 11.13
C LYS A 134 -13.97 -3.63 11.25
N PHE A 135 -14.74 -4.53 11.89
CA PHE A 135 -14.38 -5.95 11.98
C PHE A 135 -14.37 -6.63 10.61
N VAL A 136 -15.41 -6.42 9.80
CA VAL A 136 -15.51 -7.00 8.45
C VAL A 136 -14.36 -6.51 7.57
N ARG A 137 -14.07 -5.20 7.60
CA ARG A 137 -12.94 -4.61 6.86
C ARG A 137 -11.58 -5.12 7.35
N ALA A 138 -11.42 -5.34 8.66
CA ALA A 138 -10.17 -5.88 9.20
C ALA A 138 -9.86 -7.25 8.57
N ALA A 139 -10.84 -8.16 8.50
CA ALA A 139 -10.66 -9.44 7.83
C ALA A 139 -10.43 -9.26 6.32
N ARG A 140 -11.31 -8.51 5.65
CA ARG A 140 -11.39 -8.42 4.20
C ARG A 140 -10.27 -7.62 3.54
N GLU A 141 -9.91 -6.49 4.11
CA GLU A 141 -8.95 -5.54 3.54
C GLU A 141 -7.54 -5.73 4.09
N ARG A 142 -7.41 -6.32 5.27
CA ARG A 142 -6.11 -6.45 5.96
C ARG A 142 -5.70 -7.89 6.22
N ASN A 143 -6.47 -8.88 5.76
CA ASN A 143 -6.18 -10.30 5.97
C ASN A 143 -5.98 -10.65 7.45
N ILE A 144 -6.80 -10.04 8.32
CA ILE A 144 -6.84 -10.40 9.75
C ILE A 144 -7.57 -11.74 9.88
N ARG A 145 -6.95 -12.68 10.60
CA ARG A 145 -7.47 -14.04 10.78
C ARG A 145 -8.11 -14.28 12.14
N LEU A 146 -7.89 -13.38 13.11
CA LEU A 146 -8.48 -13.46 14.44
C LEU A 146 -9.18 -12.14 14.80
N LEU A 147 -10.48 -12.19 15.05
CA LEU A 147 -11.28 -11.03 15.44
C LEU A 147 -11.61 -11.12 16.92
N TYR A 148 -11.04 -10.22 17.72
CA TYR A 148 -11.33 -10.14 19.15
C TYR A 148 -12.48 -9.16 19.38
N VAL A 149 -13.69 -9.72 19.49
CA VAL A 149 -14.91 -8.98 19.77
C VAL A 149 -15.13 -8.89 21.27
N ARG A 150 -15.17 -7.67 21.79
CA ARG A 150 -15.55 -7.41 23.19
C ARG A 150 -17.08 -7.28 23.26
N PRO A 151 -17.71 -7.75 24.35
CA PRO A 151 -19.14 -7.54 24.54
C PRO A 151 -19.50 -6.05 24.50
N LEU A 152 -20.52 -5.70 23.73
CA LEU A 152 -21.15 -4.39 23.72
C LEU A 152 -21.88 -4.17 25.04
N PRO A 153 -21.79 -2.96 25.63
CA PRO A 153 -22.64 -2.59 26.76
C PRO A 153 -24.09 -2.56 26.30
N ALA A 154 -24.98 -3.20 27.06
CA ALA A 154 -26.42 -3.19 26.77
C ALA A 154 -27.09 -1.96 27.36
N GLY A 155 -28.00 -1.36 26.60
CA GLY A 155 -28.90 -0.33 27.11
C GLY A 155 -29.94 -0.92 28.06
N ALA A 156 -30.55 -0.07 28.89
CA ALA A 156 -31.61 -0.49 29.81
C ALA A 156 -32.76 -1.18 29.05
N GLY A 157 -33.21 -2.33 29.53
CA GLY A 157 -34.29 -3.11 28.91
C GLY A 157 -33.89 -4.00 27.74
N VAL A 158 -32.62 -4.01 27.33
CA VAL A 158 -32.11 -4.89 26.26
C VAL A 158 -31.31 -6.04 26.87
N SER A 159 -31.60 -7.27 26.45
CA SER A 159 -30.81 -8.44 26.82
C SER A 159 -29.40 -8.33 26.25
N ALA A 160 -28.41 -8.21 27.13
CA ALA A 160 -27.01 -8.06 26.74
C ALA A 160 -26.49 -9.25 25.94
N SER A 161 -26.95 -10.46 26.26
CA SER A 161 -26.58 -11.68 25.53
C SER A 161 -27.15 -11.68 24.12
N GLU A 162 -28.44 -11.35 23.96
CA GLU A 162 -29.09 -11.31 22.65
C GLU A 162 -28.47 -10.25 21.73
N ALA A 163 -28.22 -9.05 22.25
CA ALA A 163 -27.59 -7.98 21.48
C ALA A 163 -26.17 -8.38 21.01
N ASN A 164 -25.39 -9.02 21.87
CA ASN A 164 -24.05 -9.47 21.53
C ASN A 164 -24.04 -10.67 20.57
N LEU A 165 -24.97 -11.61 20.73
CA LEU A 165 -25.16 -12.72 19.79
C LEU A 165 -25.58 -12.22 18.41
N ALA A 166 -26.50 -11.26 18.34
CA ALA A 166 -26.89 -10.61 17.09
C ALA A 166 -25.72 -9.88 16.44
N PHE A 167 -24.91 -9.17 17.23
CA PHE A 167 -23.72 -8.46 16.74
C PHE A 167 -22.67 -9.42 16.15
N VAL A 168 -22.30 -10.48 16.88
CA VAL A 168 -21.36 -11.50 16.40
C VAL A 168 -21.93 -12.25 15.18
N GLY A 169 -23.23 -12.57 15.21
CA GLY A 169 -23.94 -13.19 14.09
C GLY A 169 -23.93 -12.33 12.83
N ALA A 170 -24.13 -11.02 12.95
CA ALA A 170 -24.07 -10.07 11.84
C ALA A 170 -22.66 -9.96 11.23
N ILE A 171 -21.62 -9.94 12.06
CA ILE A 171 -20.22 -9.99 11.58
C ILE A 171 -19.99 -11.30 10.81
N ALA A 172 -20.37 -12.45 11.38
CA ALA A 172 -20.17 -13.75 10.75
C ALA A 172 -20.94 -13.88 9.42
N ALA A 173 -22.17 -13.37 9.35
CA ALA A 173 -22.99 -13.36 8.14
C ALA A 173 -22.33 -12.55 7.00
N ASP A 174 -21.78 -11.38 7.31
CA ASP A 174 -21.07 -10.57 6.30
C ASP A 174 -19.80 -11.24 5.81
N LEU A 175 -19.01 -11.79 6.73
CA LEU A 175 -17.79 -12.50 6.35
C LEU A 175 -18.11 -13.63 5.36
N ARG A 176 -19.17 -14.41 5.63
CA ARG A 176 -19.65 -15.46 4.73
C ARG A 176 -20.18 -14.92 3.41
N ARG A 177 -20.93 -13.81 3.42
CA ARG A 177 -21.39 -13.11 2.21
C ARG A 177 -20.23 -12.70 1.30
N PHE A 178 -19.08 -12.35 1.88
CA PHE A 178 -17.85 -12.03 1.14
C PHE A 178 -16.98 -13.26 0.80
N GLY A 179 -17.50 -14.48 1.01
CA GLY A 179 -16.80 -15.73 0.69
C GLY A 179 -15.73 -16.16 1.69
N LEU A 180 -15.68 -15.54 2.88
CA LEU A 180 -14.77 -15.93 3.95
C LEU A 180 -15.41 -17.04 4.81
N GLN A 181 -14.56 -17.95 5.30
CA GLN A 181 -14.98 -19.01 6.20
C GLN A 181 -14.65 -18.65 7.65
N THR A 182 -15.60 -18.94 8.56
CA THR A 182 -15.40 -18.83 10.00
C THR A 182 -14.89 -20.16 10.54
N GLY A 183 -13.80 -20.17 11.30
CA GLY A 183 -13.21 -21.39 11.83
C GLY A 183 -11.99 -21.13 12.71
N HIS A 184 -11.15 -22.14 12.87
CA HIS A 184 -9.90 -21.99 13.60
C HIS A 184 -8.93 -21.09 12.82
N ALA A 185 -8.28 -20.16 13.52
CA ALA A 185 -7.32 -19.26 12.91
C ALA A 185 -5.95 -19.93 12.82
N GLU A 186 -5.40 -20.02 11.62
CA GLU A 186 -4.09 -20.63 11.37
C GLU A 186 -3.02 -19.56 11.04
N PRO A 187 -1.76 -19.79 11.45
CA PRO A 187 -0.63 -18.96 11.02
C PRO A 187 -0.51 -18.88 9.50
N LEU A 188 0.12 -17.80 9.03
CA LEU A 188 0.38 -17.62 7.61
C LEU A 188 1.74 -18.23 7.25
N GLU A 189 1.72 -19.42 6.64
CA GLU A 189 2.91 -20.05 6.09
C GLU A 189 3.23 -19.50 4.70
N ILE A 190 4.43 -18.94 4.55
CA ILE A 190 4.91 -18.41 3.26
C ILE A 190 6.29 -19.00 3.00
N ALA A 191 6.35 -19.94 2.07
CA ALA A 191 7.59 -20.48 1.53
C ALA A 191 7.73 -20.05 0.07
N VAL A 192 8.64 -19.11 -0.21
CA VAL A 192 8.98 -18.72 -1.59
C VAL A 192 10.33 -19.35 -1.97
N PRO A 193 10.40 -20.15 -3.05
CA PRO A 193 11.66 -20.71 -3.54
C PRO A 193 12.73 -19.63 -3.75
N ARG A 194 13.99 -19.94 -3.42
CA ARG A 194 15.10 -18.97 -3.51
C ARG A 194 15.34 -18.51 -4.96
N LEU A 195 15.25 -19.44 -5.92
CA LEU A 195 15.44 -19.13 -7.34
C LEU A 195 14.37 -18.16 -7.86
N LEU A 196 13.11 -18.36 -7.47
CA LEU A 196 12.01 -17.47 -7.83
C LEU A 196 12.22 -16.06 -7.24
N ARG A 197 12.66 -15.98 -5.97
CA ARG A 197 13.02 -14.68 -5.34
C ARG A 197 14.13 -13.97 -6.10
N LEU A 198 15.16 -14.70 -6.55
CA LEU A 198 16.26 -14.14 -7.32
C LEU A 198 15.79 -13.67 -8.70
N ALA A 199 14.95 -14.45 -9.39
CA ALA A 199 14.39 -14.08 -10.69
C ALA A 199 13.55 -12.79 -10.61
N VAL A 200 12.69 -12.67 -9.59
CA VAL A 200 11.90 -11.47 -9.31
C VAL A 200 12.82 -10.27 -9.03
N ALA A 201 13.87 -10.46 -8.22
CA ALA A 201 14.84 -9.41 -7.96
C ALA A 201 15.64 -8.99 -9.21
N ALA A 202 15.99 -9.94 -10.07
CA ALA A 202 16.67 -9.64 -11.33
C ALA A 202 15.80 -8.79 -12.25
N GLY A 203 14.50 -9.10 -12.38
CA GLY A 203 13.55 -8.27 -13.11
C GLY A 203 13.44 -6.84 -12.55
N ALA A 204 13.44 -6.71 -11.22
CA ALA A 204 13.41 -5.42 -10.54
C ALA A 204 14.67 -4.58 -10.81
N VAL A 205 15.85 -5.20 -10.72
CA VAL A 205 17.12 -4.56 -11.07
C VAL A 205 17.13 -4.13 -12.53
N ALA A 206 16.68 -4.99 -13.46
CA ALA A 206 16.62 -4.67 -14.88
C ALA A 206 15.72 -3.46 -15.16
N ILE A 207 14.55 -3.36 -14.52
CA ILE A 207 13.66 -2.19 -14.64
C ILE A 207 14.36 -0.93 -14.12
N MET A 208 15.03 -0.99 -12.98
CA MET A 208 15.76 0.16 -12.43
C MET A 208 16.88 0.62 -13.37
N VAL A 209 17.65 -0.31 -13.93
CA VAL A 209 18.71 0.00 -14.90
C VAL A 209 18.11 0.59 -16.17
N LEU A 210 16.97 0.07 -16.67
CA LEU A 210 16.27 0.67 -17.80
C LEU A 210 15.86 2.12 -17.51
N GLY A 211 15.36 2.41 -16.31
CA GLY A 211 15.08 3.78 -15.88
C GLY A 211 16.33 4.67 -15.88
N LEU A 212 17.47 4.15 -15.43
CA LEU A 212 18.75 4.86 -15.46
C LEU A 212 19.20 5.15 -16.89
N VAL A 213 19.09 4.18 -17.81
CA VAL A 213 19.41 4.36 -19.23
C VAL A 213 18.54 5.48 -19.81
N MET A 214 17.22 5.42 -19.61
CA MET A 214 16.30 6.45 -20.09
C MET A 214 16.62 7.83 -19.52
N LEU A 215 16.95 7.92 -18.22
CA LEU A 215 17.37 9.19 -17.61
C LEU A 215 18.68 9.70 -18.20
N GLY A 216 19.66 8.82 -18.41
CA GLY A 216 20.93 9.14 -19.07
C GLY A 216 20.71 9.75 -20.46
N ASP A 217 19.84 9.14 -21.26
CA ASP A 217 19.45 9.67 -22.57
C ASP A 217 18.80 11.05 -22.45
N THR A 218 17.93 11.26 -21.45
CA THR A 218 17.25 12.57 -21.27
C THR A 218 18.18 13.70 -20.87
N ILE A 219 19.29 13.41 -20.19
CA ILE A 219 20.25 14.43 -19.78
C ILE A 219 21.41 14.59 -20.77
N GLY A 220 21.50 13.77 -21.83
CA GLY A 220 22.64 13.78 -22.76
C GLY A 220 23.89 13.09 -22.22
N ALA A 221 23.71 12.11 -21.33
CA ALA A 221 24.74 11.19 -20.85
C ALA A 221 24.26 9.74 -21.10
N PRO A 222 24.19 9.29 -22.36
CA PRO A 222 23.69 7.96 -22.69
C PRO A 222 24.52 6.89 -22.00
N VAL A 223 23.84 5.92 -21.38
CA VAL A 223 24.49 4.81 -20.68
C VAL A 223 24.79 3.70 -21.69
N PRO A 224 26.07 3.33 -21.93
CA PRO A 224 26.38 2.28 -22.90
C PRO A 224 25.77 0.93 -22.49
N ALA A 225 25.39 0.11 -23.48
CA ALA A 225 24.76 -1.19 -23.23
C ALA A 225 25.63 -2.11 -22.35
N SER A 226 26.95 -2.10 -22.53
CA SER A 226 27.89 -2.86 -21.69
C SER A 226 27.81 -2.49 -20.21
N TRP A 227 27.68 -1.19 -19.91
CA TRP A 227 27.49 -0.69 -18.55
C TRP A 227 26.11 -1.08 -18.00
N ALA A 228 25.05 -0.99 -18.82
CA ALA A 228 23.72 -1.42 -18.40
C ALA A 228 23.68 -2.93 -18.05
N TYR A 229 24.28 -3.79 -18.88
CA TYR A 229 24.40 -5.23 -18.59
C TYR A 229 25.28 -5.48 -17.36
N GLY A 230 26.41 -4.77 -17.23
CA GLY A 230 27.30 -4.87 -16.07
C GLY A 230 26.62 -4.47 -14.75
N LEU A 231 25.89 -3.35 -14.74
CA LEU A 231 25.10 -2.91 -13.58
C LEU A 231 23.98 -3.89 -13.23
N THR A 232 23.32 -4.46 -14.24
CA THR A 232 22.29 -5.49 -14.04
C THR A 232 22.89 -6.73 -13.39
N ALA A 233 24.01 -7.24 -13.93
CA ALA A 233 24.71 -8.39 -13.39
C ALA A 233 25.20 -8.14 -11.95
N ALA A 234 25.82 -6.98 -11.69
CA ALA A 234 26.27 -6.57 -10.36
C ALA A 234 25.10 -6.50 -9.36
N GLY A 235 23.96 -5.93 -9.76
CA GLY A 235 22.76 -5.87 -8.92
C GLY A 235 22.16 -7.24 -8.60
N VAL A 236 22.18 -8.17 -9.56
CA VAL A 236 21.76 -9.57 -9.35
C VAL A 236 22.70 -10.29 -8.38
N VAL A 237 24.01 -10.16 -8.56
CA VAL A 237 25.04 -10.76 -7.68
C VAL A 237 24.91 -10.20 -6.26
N LEU A 238 24.76 -8.88 -6.11
CA LEU A 238 24.52 -8.24 -4.81
C LEU A 238 23.24 -8.79 -4.16
N THR A 239 22.16 -8.94 -4.92
CA THR A 239 20.91 -9.50 -4.40
C THR A 239 21.08 -10.95 -3.95
N ALA A 240 21.76 -11.79 -4.73
CA ALA A 240 22.06 -13.17 -4.37
C ALA A 240 22.87 -13.24 -3.06
N GLY A 241 23.91 -12.41 -2.93
CA GLY A 241 24.72 -12.31 -1.72
C GLY A 241 23.91 -11.89 -0.49
N LEU A 242 23.10 -10.84 -0.59
CA LEU A 242 22.26 -10.36 0.52
C LEU A 242 21.16 -11.35 0.92
N LEU A 243 20.62 -12.11 -0.04
CA LEU A 243 19.70 -13.20 0.24
C LEU A 243 20.39 -14.36 0.99
N PHE A 244 21.64 -14.67 0.65
CA PHE A 244 22.42 -15.72 1.30
C PHE A 244 22.78 -15.37 2.76
N VAL A 245 23.19 -14.11 3.01
CA VAL A 245 23.54 -13.60 4.36
C VAL A 245 22.29 -13.31 5.23
N GLY A 246 21.08 -13.39 4.65
CA GLY A 246 19.84 -13.16 5.39
C GLY A 246 19.53 -11.68 5.68
N GLN A 247 20.26 -10.74 5.08
CA GLN A 247 20.11 -9.28 5.28
C GLN A 247 19.35 -8.59 4.14
N ALA A 248 18.57 -9.34 3.36
CA ALA A 248 17.89 -8.81 2.17
C ALA A 248 16.69 -7.89 2.46
N VAL A 249 16.26 -7.69 3.71
CA VAL A 249 15.01 -6.97 4.00
C VAL A 249 15.07 -5.50 3.56
N MET A 250 16.14 -4.78 3.92
CA MET A 250 16.31 -3.38 3.50
C MET A 250 16.48 -3.28 1.98
N TRP A 251 17.30 -4.16 1.41
CA TRP A 251 17.54 -4.20 -0.03
C TRP A 251 16.25 -4.42 -0.83
N ARG A 252 15.38 -5.33 -0.39
CA ARG A 252 14.06 -5.56 -1.00
C ARG A 252 13.16 -4.33 -0.94
N LYS A 253 13.21 -3.54 0.14
CA LYS A 253 12.48 -2.26 0.22
C LYS A 253 13.01 -1.26 -0.81
N LEU A 254 14.33 -1.18 -1.00
CA LEU A 254 14.95 -0.31 -1.99
C LEU A 254 14.59 -0.75 -3.41
N LEU A 255 14.70 -2.05 -3.73
CA LEU A 255 14.27 -2.61 -5.00
C LEU A 255 12.79 -2.33 -5.28
N ALA A 256 11.92 -2.54 -4.29
CA ALA A 256 10.49 -2.26 -4.42
C ALA A 256 10.21 -0.78 -4.68
N LEU A 257 10.89 0.13 -3.97
CA LEU A 257 10.75 1.58 -4.18
C LEU A 257 11.25 2.02 -5.56
N GLY A 258 12.43 1.55 -5.97
CA GLY A 258 13.01 1.85 -7.28
C GLY A 258 12.14 1.33 -8.42
N THR A 259 11.75 0.04 -8.34
CA THR A 259 10.87 -0.60 -9.33
C THR A 259 9.52 0.10 -9.42
N ALA A 260 8.90 0.43 -8.28
CA ALA A 260 7.62 1.14 -8.27
C ALA A 260 7.73 2.52 -8.95
N SER A 261 8.81 3.24 -8.65
CA SER A 261 9.00 4.60 -9.15
C SER A 261 9.29 4.61 -10.65
N VAL A 262 10.22 3.77 -11.09
CA VAL A 262 10.63 3.68 -12.49
C VAL A 262 9.52 3.10 -13.35
N THR A 263 8.81 2.06 -12.90
CA THR A 263 7.74 1.46 -13.70
C THR A 263 6.58 2.42 -13.92
N ALA A 264 6.17 3.19 -12.90
CA ALA A 264 5.14 4.22 -13.08
C ALA A 264 5.55 5.25 -14.13
N ALA A 265 6.82 5.65 -14.14
CA ALA A 265 7.34 6.62 -15.09
C ALA A 265 7.40 6.06 -16.52
N ILE A 266 7.98 4.87 -16.69
CA ILE A 266 8.07 4.18 -17.98
C ILE A 266 6.68 3.88 -18.54
N ALA A 267 5.73 3.46 -17.70
CA ALA A 267 4.36 3.17 -18.11
C ALA A 267 3.68 4.38 -18.74
N ILE A 268 3.83 5.57 -18.14
CA ILE A 268 3.25 6.82 -18.68
C ILE A 268 3.96 7.22 -19.97
N VAL A 269 5.29 7.29 -19.94
CA VAL A 269 6.11 7.73 -21.08
C VAL A 269 5.93 6.82 -22.29
N GLY A 270 5.88 5.50 -22.06
CA GLY A 270 5.66 4.50 -23.11
C GLY A 270 4.24 4.50 -23.68
N ALA A 271 3.24 4.92 -22.91
CA ALA A 271 1.85 5.01 -23.36
C ALA A 271 1.54 6.32 -24.10
N LEU A 272 2.28 7.40 -23.84
CA LEU A 272 2.06 8.70 -24.47
C LEU A 272 2.26 8.64 -26.00
N PRO A 273 1.37 9.24 -26.80
CA PRO A 273 1.57 9.39 -28.24
C PRO A 273 2.84 10.18 -28.55
N ARG A 274 3.75 9.60 -29.36
CA ARG A 274 5.01 10.25 -29.77
C ARG A 274 4.85 11.33 -30.84
N ALA A 275 3.82 11.20 -31.67
CA ALA A 275 3.50 12.15 -32.73
C ALA A 275 2.05 12.61 -32.60
N ALA A 276 1.80 13.85 -32.99
CA ALA A 276 0.43 14.36 -33.11
C ALA A 276 -0.27 13.52 -34.19
N ARG A 277 -1.36 12.85 -33.82
CA ARG A 277 -2.12 11.98 -34.74
C ARG A 277 -3.22 12.74 -35.48
N GLY A 278 -3.15 14.07 -35.50
CA GLY A 278 -4.22 14.90 -36.06
C GLY A 278 -5.58 14.64 -35.39
N ALA A 279 -5.59 14.28 -34.10
CA ALA A 279 -6.79 14.05 -33.30
C ALA A 279 -7.56 15.37 -33.11
N SER A 280 -8.17 15.84 -34.19
CA SER A 280 -8.82 17.14 -34.32
C SER A 280 -10.31 17.08 -33.95
N SER A 281 -10.85 15.87 -33.76
CA SER A 281 -12.17 15.62 -33.20
C SER A 281 -12.09 15.31 -31.70
N PRO A 282 -13.02 15.84 -30.87
CA PRO A 282 -13.14 15.47 -29.46
C PRO A 282 -13.18 13.95 -29.22
N SER A 283 -13.86 13.18 -30.08
CA SER A 283 -13.94 11.71 -29.95
C SER A 283 -12.59 11.02 -30.12
N ALA A 284 -11.80 11.45 -31.11
CA ALA A 284 -10.47 10.90 -31.36
C ALA A 284 -9.50 11.23 -30.21
N ALA A 285 -9.60 12.44 -29.64
CA ALA A 285 -8.81 12.86 -28.49
C ALA A 285 -9.16 12.04 -27.23
N VAL A 286 -10.45 11.83 -26.95
CA VAL A 286 -10.92 10.94 -25.87
C VAL A 286 -10.37 9.53 -26.05
N TRP A 287 -10.49 8.94 -27.24
CA TRP A 287 -9.99 7.57 -27.47
C TRP A 287 -8.47 7.45 -27.30
N SER A 288 -7.71 8.45 -27.76
CA SER A 288 -6.26 8.49 -27.54
C SER A 288 -5.92 8.59 -26.05
N GLY A 289 -6.66 9.41 -25.30
CA GLY A 289 -6.53 9.51 -23.86
C GLY A 289 -6.83 8.17 -23.16
N VAL A 290 -7.96 7.54 -23.51
CA VAL A 290 -8.40 6.25 -22.95
C VAL A 290 -7.33 5.19 -23.20
N ARG A 291 -6.83 5.08 -24.44
CA ARG A 291 -5.73 4.17 -24.78
C ARG A 291 -4.49 4.45 -23.92
N THR A 292 -4.11 5.72 -23.76
CA THR A 292 -2.95 6.11 -22.95
C THR A 292 -3.11 5.66 -21.50
N LEU A 293 -4.28 5.92 -20.90
CA LEU A 293 -4.61 5.52 -19.53
C LEU A 293 -4.53 3.99 -19.36
N TRP A 294 -5.22 3.22 -20.21
CA TRP A 294 -5.30 1.77 -20.06
C TRP A 294 -3.97 1.06 -20.35
N VAL A 295 -3.20 1.51 -21.34
CA VAL A 295 -1.85 0.96 -21.61
C VAL A 295 -0.90 1.27 -20.47
N ALA A 296 -0.87 2.51 -19.97
CA ALA A 296 -0.05 2.88 -18.82
C ALA A 296 -0.47 2.10 -17.55
N SER A 297 -1.77 1.90 -17.34
CA SER A 297 -2.25 1.18 -16.18
C SER A 297 -2.01 -0.33 -16.26
N ALA A 298 -2.10 -0.96 -17.43
CA ALA A 298 -1.70 -2.34 -17.61
C ALA A 298 -0.19 -2.54 -17.32
N ALA A 299 0.67 -1.66 -17.85
CA ALA A 299 2.10 -1.68 -17.56
C ALA A 299 2.40 -1.42 -16.06
N SER A 300 1.66 -0.50 -15.43
CA SER A 300 1.77 -0.21 -14.01
C SER A 300 1.34 -1.39 -13.15
N VAL A 301 0.28 -2.13 -13.53
CA VAL A 301 -0.14 -3.36 -12.84
C VAL A 301 0.93 -4.45 -12.97
N ALA A 302 1.56 -4.61 -14.14
CA ALA A 302 2.68 -5.55 -14.29
C ALA A 302 3.85 -5.22 -13.34
N GLY A 303 4.23 -3.93 -13.25
CA GLY A 303 5.20 -3.45 -12.25
C GLY A 303 4.73 -3.64 -10.81
N ALA A 304 3.43 -3.43 -10.55
CA ALA A 304 2.82 -3.59 -9.23
C ALA A 304 2.86 -5.05 -8.76
N LEU A 305 2.64 -6.01 -9.67
CA LEU A 305 2.77 -7.44 -9.40
C LEU A 305 4.22 -7.82 -9.08
N LEU A 306 5.19 -7.24 -9.80
CA LEU A 306 6.61 -7.46 -9.51
C LEU A 306 7.00 -6.88 -8.14
N VAL A 307 6.51 -5.69 -7.80
CA VAL A 307 6.69 -5.08 -6.46
C VAL A 307 6.02 -5.93 -5.38
N ALA A 308 4.81 -6.44 -5.62
CA ALA A 308 4.14 -7.35 -4.69
C ALA A 308 4.96 -8.63 -4.47
N ALA A 309 5.49 -9.24 -5.55
CA ALA A 309 6.33 -10.42 -5.49
C ALA A 309 7.65 -10.17 -4.73
N LEU A 310 8.28 -9.01 -4.94
CA LEU A 310 9.45 -8.58 -4.17
C LEU A 310 9.16 -8.50 -2.68
N LEU A 311 7.95 -8.10 -2.30
CA LEU A 311 7.51 -7.93 -0.91
C LEU A 311 6.86 -9.18 -0.32
N THR A 312 6.66 -10.26 -1.09
CA THR A 312 6.11 -11.53 -0.58
C THR A 312 7.08 -12.20 0.40
N SER A 313 6.94 -11.89 1.68
CA SER A 313 7.54 -12.63 2.79
C SER A 313 6.76 -12.36 4.07
N TRP A 314 6.98 -13.22 5.06
CA TRP A 314 6.38 -13.09 6.38
C TRP A 314 6.55 -11.69 6.98
N ASP A 315 7.75 -11.09 6.88
CA ASP A 315 8.04 -9.73 7.40
C ASP A 315 7.04 -8.65 6.97
N PHE A 316 6.63 -8.68 5.70
CA PHE A 316 5.78 -7.64 5.11
C PHE A 316 4.30 -8.00 5.19
N MET A 317 3.94 -9.27 4.99
CA MET A 317 2.54 -9.73 5.06
C MET A 317 1.98 -9.70 6.48
N MET A 318 2.84 -9.83 7.50
CA MET A 318 2.46 -9.74 8.90
C MET A 318 2.44 -8.32 9.46
N SER A 319 2.52 -7.30 8.60
CA SER A 319 2.68 -5.88 9.00
C SER A 319 3.80 -5.66 10.03
N ALA A 320 4.78 -6.57 10.12
CA ALA A 320 5.89 -6.44 11.07
C ALA A 320 6.84 -5.33 10.63
N GLN A 321 6.94 -5.12 9.31
CA GLN A 321 7.61 -3.97 8.71
C GLN A 321 6.69 -3.25 7.74
N VAL A 322 6.46 -1.96 7.97
CA VAL A 322 5.73 -1.10 7.04
C VAL A 322 6.69 -0.64 5.94
N PHE A 323 6.19 -0.55 4.71
CA PHE A 323 6.91 0.09 3.60
C PHE A 323 7.03 1.59 3.91
N LEU A 324 8.16 2.01 4.52
CA LEU A 324 8.42 3.41 4.89
C LEU A 324 8.45 4.36 3.67
N GLY A 325 8.68 3.80 2.48
CA GLY A 325 8.75 4.54 1.23
C GLY A 325 7.42 5.06 0.70
N VAL A 326 6.25 4.79 1.30
CA VAL A 326 4.95 5.19 0.71
C VAL A 326 4.91 6.68 0.35
N LYS A 327 5.41 7.58 1.20
CA LYS A 327 5.38 9.04 0.90
C LYS A 327 6.31 9.41 -0.25
N ILE A 328 7.54 8.90 -0.21
CA ILE A 328 8.58 9.15 -1.24
C ILE A 328 8.16 8.51 -2.59
N ALA A 329 7.51 7.35 -2.55
CA ALA A 329 7.02 6.61 -3.70
C ALA A 329 5.89 7.31 -4.46
N HIS A 330 5.32 8.41 -3.93
CA HIS A 330 4.40 9.26 -4.69
C HIS A 330 5.09 10.47 -5.31
N LEU A 331 6.24 10.90 -4.77
CA LEU A 331 6.98 12.05 -5.27
C LEU A 331 7.95 11.66 -6.39
N ILE A 332 8.73 10.59 -6.19
CA ILE A 332 9.74 10.16 -7.18
C ILE A 332 9.11 9.90 -8.57
N PRO A 333 7.97 9.17 -8.72
CA PRO A 333 7.36 8.98 -10.03
C PRO A 333 6.97 10.29 -10.72
N VAL A 334 6.49 11.29 -9.97
CA VAL A 334 6.10 12.59 -10.53
C VAL A 334 7.33 13.30 -11.12
N VAL A 335 8.42 13.32 -10.37
CA VAL A 335 9.70 13.90 -10.82
C VAL A 335 10.24 13.13 -12.03
N LEU A 336 10.28 11.79 -11.96
CA LEU A 336 10.75 10.95 -13.06
C LEU A 336 9.92 11.14 -14.33
N VAL A 337 8.58 11.17 -14.22
CA VAL A 337 7.70 11.43 -15.37
C VAL A 337 7.97 12.81 -15.94
N ALA A 338 8.09 13.85 -15.10
CA ALA A 338 8.39 15.20 -15.56
C ALA A 338 9.72 15.24 -16.33
N SER A 339 10.79 14.63 -15.79
CA SER A 339 12.10 14.54 -16.44
C SER A 339 12.06 13.77 -17.75
N LEU A 340 11.44 12.59 -17.77
CA LEU A 340 11.37 11.75 -18.97
C LEU A 340 10.51 12.38 -20.07
N VAL A 341 9.35 12.96 -19.71
CA VAL A 341 8.48 13.66 -20.68
C VAL A 341 9.14 14.93 -21.20
N TRP A 342 9.89 15.65 -20.36
CA TRP A 342 10.71 16.78 -20.81
C TRP A 342 11.75 16.35 -21.85
N GLY A 343 12.43 15.22 -21.60
CA GLY A 343 13.38 14.62 -22.53
C GLY A 343 12.76 14.17 -23.86
N LEU A 344 11.48 13.79 -23.91
CA LEU A 344 10.81 13.39 -25.17
C LEU A 344 10.74 14.52 -26.22
N TYR A 345 10.74 15.78 -25.78
CA TYR A 345 10.60 16.95 -26.65
C TYR A 345 11.91 17.69 -26.86
N ARG A 346 13.02 17.13 -26.39
CA ARG A 346 14.36 17.69 -26.49
C ARG A 346 15.30 16.67 -27.11
N THR A 347 16.26 17.15 -27.89
CA THR A 347 17.44 16.38 -28.30
C THR A 347 18.64 16.91 -27.54
N PRO A 348 18.98 16.33 -26.37
CA PRO A 348 20.15 16.77 -25.61
C PRO A 348 21.43 16.34 -26.33
N GLN A 349 22.41 17.24 -26.49
CA GLN A 349 23.72 16.89 -27.06
C GLN A 349 24.74 16.55 -25.97
N SER A 350 24.68 17.21 -24.80
CA SER A 350 25.59 16.91 -23.67
C SER A 350 24.97 17.19 -22.29
N TRP A 351 25.44 16.49 -21.26
CA TRP A 351 25.03 16.74 -19.87
C TRP A 351 25.39 18.13 -19.35
N ARG A 352 26.46 18.73 -19.89
CA ARG A 352 26.89 20.08 -19.51
C ARG A 352 25.90 21.13 -19.99
N GLU A 353 25.40 21.00 -21.21
CA GLU A 353 24.34 21.88 -21.74
C GLU A 353 23.05 21.72 -20.96
N THR A 354 22.65 20.48 -20.64
CA THR A 354 21.49 20.22 -19.77
C THR A 354 21.62 20.93 -18.41
N ALA A 355 22.80 20.86 -17.78
CA ALA A 355 23.06 21.54 -16.53
C ALA A 355 23.03 23.07 -16.66
N GLN A 356 23.62 23.62 -17.74
CA GLN A 356 23.61 25.05 -18.02
C GLN A 356 22.20 25.58 -18.30
N GLU A 357 21.37 24.83 -19.03
CA GLU A 357 19.97 25.20 -19.27
C GLU A 357 19.14 25.19 -17.99
N LEU A 358 19.33 24.19 -17.11
CA LEU A 358 18.65 24.15 -15.81
C LEU A 358 19.10 25.32 -14.92
N TRP A 359 20.39 25.65 -14.95
CA TRP A 359 20.94 26.80 -14.24
C TRP A 359 20.39 28.12 -14.78
N ALA A 360 20.38 28.29 -16.10
CA ALA A 360 19.77 29.45 -16.76
C ALA A 360 18.28 29.54 -16.46
N TRP A 361 17.56 28.41 -16.48
CA TRP A 361 16.15 28.32 -16.11
C TRP A 361 15.90 28.81 -14.69
N SER A 362 16.76 28.45 -13.74
CA SER A 362 16.67 28.90 -12.34
C SER A 362 16.87 30.40 -12.15
N ALA A 363 17.55 31.07 -13.09
CA ALA A 363 17.77 32.50 -13.09
C ALA A 363 16.61 33.31 -13.71
N HIS A 364 15.60 32.65 -14.31
CA HIS A 364 14.43 33.37 -14.81
C HIS A 364 13.60 33.93 -13.66
N PRO A 365 13.12 35.19 -13.77
CA PRO A 365 12.28 35.79 -12.75
C PRO A 365 10.97 35.01 -12.61
N LEU A 366 10.75 34.43 -11.42
CA LEU A 366 9.50 33.80 -11.05
C LEU A 366 8.41 34.88 -10.95
N LEU A 367 7.50 34.95 -11.92
CA LEU A 367 6.33 35.82 -11.78
C LEU A 367 5.58 35.46 -10.49
N VAL A 368 5.16 36.48 -9.74
CA VAL A 368 4.45 36.33 -8.47
C VAL A 368 3.26 35.37 -8.58
N ARG A 369 2.53 35.38 -9.70
CA ARG A 369 1.42 34.45 -9.95
C ARG A 369 1.84 32.96 -9.98
N TYR A 370 3.03 32.65 -10.51
CA TYR A 370 3.56 31.29 -10.55
C TYR A 370 4.15 30.88 -9.19
N ALA A 371 4.80 31.82 -8.48
CA ALA A 371 5.25 31.59 -7.11
C ALA A 371 4.06 31.31 -6.17
N MET A 372 3.00 32.11 -6.25
CA MET A 372 1.74 31.91 -5.53
C MET A 372 1.10 30.55 -5.87
N ALA A 373 1.02 30.21 -7.16
CA ALA A 373 0.49 28.90 -7.58
C ALA A 373 1.34 27.74 -7.04
N ALA A 374 2.68 27.85 -7.06
CA ALA A 374 3.59 26.85 -6.53
C ALA A 374 3.43 26.69 -5.00
N ILE A 375 3.24 27.79 -4.26
CA ILE A 375 2.96 27.76 -2.81
C ILE A 375 1.63 27.05 -2.55
N ILE A 376 0.57 27.37 -3.29
CA ILE A 376 -0.75 26.73 -3.13
C ILE A 376 -0.67 25.23 -3.43
N VAL A 377 -0.02 24.85 -4.54
CA VAL A 377 0.15 23.43 -4.92
C VAL A 377 1.05 22.70 -3.92
N GLY A 378 2.13 23.33 -3.46
CA GLY A 378 3.02 22.80 -2.45
C GLY A 378 2.31 22.59 -1.11
N PHE A 379 1.54 23.57 -0.66
CA PHE A 379 0.72 23.49 0.55
C PHE A 379 -0.36 22.39 0.42
N ALA A 380 -1.08 22.34 -0.70
CA ALA A 380 -2.04 21.27 -0.97
C ALA A 380 -1.36 19.89 -0.98
N GLY A 381 -0.17 19.78 -1.58
CA GLY A 381 0.66 18.57 -1.56
C GLY A 381 1.06 18.15 -0.14
N ILE A 382 1.52 19.10 0.70
CA ILE A 382 1.85 18.87 2.10
C ILE A 382 0.62 18.42 2.89
N VAL A 383 -0.53 19.08 2.71
CA VAL A 383 -1.79 18.70 3.36
C VAL A 383 -2.20 17.28 2.94
N LEU A 384 -2.12 16.94 1.64
CA LEU A 384 -2.42 15.59 1.15
C LEU A 384 -1.45 14.54 1.72
N LEU A 385 -0.16 14.87 1.84
CA LEU A 385 0.85 13.99 2.43
C LEU A 385 0.65 13.84 3.95
N ALA A 386 0.28 14.91 4.65
CA ALA A 386 -0.03 14.90 6.08
C ALA A 386 -1.30 14.08 6.36
N ARG A 387 -2.36 14.24 5.53
CA ARG A 387 -3.58 13.42 5.58
C ARG A 387 -3.32 11.94 5.31
N SER A 388 -2.31 11.61 4.50
CA SER A 388 -1.97 10.20 4.20
C SER A 388 -1.36 9.43 5.37
N GLY A 389 -0.87 10.13 6.40
CA GLY A 389 -0.17 9.50 7.51
C GLY A 389 -0.77 9.85 8.85
N ASN A 390 -1.77 9.10 9.31
CA ASN A 390 -2.24 9.00 10.69
C ASN A 390 -2.55 10.30 11.49
N PHE A 391 -2.41 11.48 10.87
CA PHE A 391 -2.83 12.75 11.42
C PHE A 391 -4.32 12.85 11.19
N GLY A 392 -5.09 12.92 12.28
CA GLY A 392 -6.56 13.01 12.30
C GLY A 392 -7.10 14.34 11.78
N LEU A 393 -6.62 14.79 10.61
CA LEU A 393 -7.19 15.92 9.91
C LEU A 393 -8.62 15.57 9.48
N PRO A 394 -9.60 16.44 9.75
CA PRO A 394 -11.00 16.15 9.46
C PRO A 394 -11.22 15.84 7.97
N VAL A 395 -12.09 14.88 7.70
CA VAL A 395 -12.50 14.52 6.34
C VAL A 395 -13.58 15.50 5.90
N LEU A 396 -13.47 16.03 4.68
CA LEU A 396 -14.51 16.87 4.09
C LEU A 396 -15.81 16.05 3.99
N ALA A 397 -16.95 16.62 4.38
CA ALA A 397 -18.24 15.91 4.35
C ALA A 397 -18.59 15.36 2.96
N VAL A 398 -18.18 16.05 1.89
CA VAL A 398 -18.33 15.58 0.50
C VAL A 398 -17.47 14.35 0.24
N GLU A 399 -16.25 14.31 0.76
CA GLU A 399 -15.35 13.17 0.64
C GLU A 399 -15.91 11.95 1.39
N GLU A 400 -16.46 12.15 2.58
CA GLU A 400 -17.12 11.11 3.37
C GLU A 400 -18.34 10.55 2.64
N ARG A 401 -19.19 11.41 2.08
CA ARG A 401 -20.36 10.97 1.29
C ARG A 401 -19.97 10.20 0.04
N LEU A 402 -18.94 10.64 -0.68
CA LEU A 402 -18.40 9.91 -1.84
C LEU A 402 -17.83 8.54 -1.42
N ARG A 403 -17.20 8.44 -0.25
CA ARG A 403 -16.72 7.17 0.31
C ARG A 403 -17.87 6.22 0.62
N THR A 404 -18.93 6.68 1.29
CA THR A 404 -20.10 5.85 1.59
C THR A 404 -20.76 5.35 0.30
N ILE A 405 -20.99 6.22 -0.68
CA ILE A 405 -21.57 5.84 -1.98
C ILE A 405 -20.73 4.76 -2.68
N THR A 406 -19.40 4.90 -2.66
CA THR A 406 -18.52 3.90 -3.28
C THR A 406 -18.40 2.62 -2.45
N GLU A 407 -18.55 2.66 -1.13
CA GLU A 407 -18.62 1.46 -0.27
C GLU A 407 -19.87 0.64 -0.57
N ASP A 408 -21.00 1.29 -0.75
CA ASP A 408 -22.29 0.62 -0.95
C ASP A 408 -22.42 0.04 -2.37
N LEU A 409 -21.86 0.74 -3.37
CA LEU A 409 -21.93 0.33 -4.78
C LEU A 409 -20.82 -0.65 -5.18
N LEU A 410 -19.63 -0.53 -4.58
CA LEU A 410 -18.45 -1.25 -5.05
C LEU A 410 -17.92 -2.17 -3.95
N VAL A 411 -17.60 -3.39 -4.37
CA VAL A 411 -16.93 -4.37 -3.52
C VAL A 411 -15.68 -3.72 -2.90
N ALA A 412 -14.73 -3.22 -3.69
CA ALA A 412 -13.51 -2.62 -3.17
C ALA A 412 -13.45 -1.11 -3.41
N ARG A 413 -13.26 -0.34 -2.33
CA ARG A 413 -13.22 1.13 -2.37
C ARG A 413 -12.02 1.66 -3.17
N PRO A 414 -12.24 2.41 -4.26
CA PRO A 414 -11.16 3.07 -4.98
C PRO A 414 -10.61 4.27 -4.19
N ARG A 415 -9.32 4.57 -4.38
CA ARG A 415 -8.70 5.74 -3.75
C ARG A 415 -9.09 7.00 -4.53
N ILE A 416 -9.62 8.00 -3.82
CA ILE A 416 -10.14 9.25 -4.43
C ILE A 416 -9.11 9.93 -5.33
N LYS A 417 -7.86 10.03 -4.88
CA LYS A 417 -6.77 10.64 -5.66
C LYS A 417 -6.50 9.95 -7.01
N GLU A 418 -6.80 8.65 -7.13
CA GLU A 418 -6.57 7.89 -8.35
C GLU A 418 -7.63 8.24 -9.40
N TYR A 419 -8.91 8.05 -9.08
CA TYR A 419 -10.00 8.24 -10.05
C TYR A 419 -10.42 9.71 -10.25
N LEU A 420 -10.21 10.59 -9.28
CA LEU A 420 -10.63 12.00 -9.37
C LEU A 420 -9.55 12.91 -9.98
N ILE A 421 -8.27 12.57 -9.80
CA ILE A 421 -7.14 13.43 -10.17
C ILE A 421 -6.20 12.70 -11.14
N GLY A 422 -5.60 11.59 -10.71
CA GLY A 422 -4.54 10.91 -11.47
C GLY A 422 -5.00 10.38 -12.83
N HIS A 423 -6.01 9.52 -12.86
CA HIS A 423 -6.49 8.89 -14.11
C HIS A 423 -7.08 9.92 -15.09
N PRO A 424 -7.93 10.88 -14.67
CA PRO A 424 -8.39 11.94 -15.56
C PRO A 424 -7.25 12.78 -16.15
N ALA A 425 -6.25 13.14 -15.33
CA ALA A 425 -5.09 13.92 -15.81
C ALA A 425 -4.25 13.15 -16.82
N LEU A 426 -4.02 11.85 -16.61
CA LEU A 426 -3.27 11.03 -17.58
C LEU A 426 -4.03 10.85 -18.90
N LEU A 427 -5.35 10.67 -18.82
CA LEU A 427 -6.22 10.58 -20.00
C LEU A 427 -6.14 11.90 -20.80
N LEU A 428 -6.25 13.04 -20.12
CA LEU A 428 -6.04 14.37 -20.71
C LEU A 428 -4.64 14.51 -21.32
N ALA A 429 -3.58 14.03 -20.64
CA ALA A 429 -2.20 14.07 -21.15
C ALA A 429 -2.07 13.36 -22.51
N GLY A 430 -2.67 12.17 -22.63
CA GLY A 430 -2.71 11.41 -23.89
C GLY A 430 -3.54 12.08 -24.99
N ALA A 431 -4.62 12.76 -24.61
CA ALA A 431 -5.46 13.52 -25.52
C ALA A 431 -4.74 14.76 -26.07
N VAL A 432 -4.13 15.57 -25.20
CA VAL A 432 -3.39 16.79 -25.62
C VAL A 432 -2.11 16.46 -26.37
N ALA A 433 -1.44 15.34 -26.06
CA ALA A 433 -0.31 14.84 -26.83
C ALA A 433 -0.73 14.49 -28.28
N ALA A 434 -1.85 13.77 -28.45
CA ALA A 434 -2.36 13.42 -29.78
C ALA A 434 -2.89 14.64 -30.56
N ALA A 435 -3.42 15.64 -29.87
CA ALA A 435 -3.86 16.91 -30.45
C ALA A 435 -2.70 17.88 -30.77
N GLY A 436 -1.47 17.57 -30.32
CA GLY A 436 -0.29 18.41 -30.58
C GLY A 436 -0.08 19.56 -29.60
N TRP A 437 -0.85 19.66 -28.51
CA TRP A 437 -0.70 20.70 -27.49
C TRP A 437 0.42 20.36 -26.49
N ARG A 438 1.65 20.28 -27.00
CA ARG A 438 2.85 19.80 -26.28
C ARG A 438 3.08 20.47 -24.92
N ARG A 439 2.80 21.77 -24.80
CA ARG A 439 2.98 22.55 -23.54
C ARG A 439 2.22 21.97 -22.34
N TRP A 440 1.11 21.27 -22.57
CA TRP A 440 0.27 20.72 -21.51
C TRP A 440 0.57 19.26 -21.19
N VAL A 441 1.36 18.57 -22.01
CA VAL A 441 1.64 17.13 -21.83
C VAL A 441 2.40 16.89 -20.53
N LEU A 442 3.47 17.64 -20.28
CA LEU A 442 4.31 17.48 -19.08
C LEU A 442 3.52 17.67 -17.77
N PRO A 443 2.85 18.81 -17.52
CA PRO A 443 2.15 19.02 -16.25
C PRO A 443 1.01 17.99 -16.05
N LEU A 444 0.28 17.63 -17.10
CA LEU A 444 -0.78 16.62 -17.00
C LEU A 444 -0.24 15.21 -16.78
N ALA A 445 0.86 14.82 -17.43
CA ALA A 445 1.51 13.54 -17.22
C ALA A 445 2.10 13.44 -15.80
N ALA A 446 2.70 14.52 -15.30
CA ALA A 446 3.21 14.60 -13.93
C ALA A 446 2.09 14.43 -12.89
N ILE A 447 0.93 15.06 -13.06
CA ILE A 447 -0.25 14.82 -12.22
C ILE A 447 -0.77 13.38 -12.40
N GLY A 448 -0.77 12.88 -13.64
CA GLY A 448 -1.14 11.50 -13.98
C GLY A 448 -0.30 10.44 -13.28
N ALA A 449 0.96 10.76 -12.95
CA ALA A 449 1.85 9.90 -12.17
C ALA A 449 1.29 9.57 -10.79
N ILE A 450 0.48 10.45 -10.18
CA ILE A 450 -0.19 10.18 -8.90
C ILE A 450 -1.13 8.97 -9.01
N GLY A 451 -1.84 8.85 -10.15
CA GLY A 451 -2.74 7.72 -10.40
C GLY A 451 -1.99 6.41 -10.60
N GLN A 452 -0.94 6.40 -11.42
CA GLN A 452 -0.16 5.19 -11.70
C GLN A 452 0.68 4.75 -10.49
N ALA A 453 1.28 5.70 -9.76
CA ALA A 453 1.93 5.43 -8.47
C ALA A 453 0.93 4.92 -7.44
N GLY A 454 -0.31 5.41 -7.45
CA GLY A 454 -1.41 4.93 -6.62
C GLY A 454 -1.74 3.45 -6.87
N ILE A 455 -1.82 3.04 -8.14
CA ILE A 455 -1.99 1.63 -8.54
C ILE A 455 -0.85 0.80 -7.94
N ILE A 456 0.42 1.15 -8.20
CA ILE A 456 1.54 0.35 -7.69
C ILE A 456 1.54 0.30 -6.16
N ASN A 457 1.32 1.44 -5.50
CA ASN A 457 1.24 1.54 -4.05
C ASN A 457 0.10 0.68 -3.46
N SER A 458 -1.00 0.51 -4.20
CA SER A 458 -2.10 -0.38 -3.81
C SER A 458 -1.65 -1.83 -3.67
N PHE A 459 -0.72 -2.31 -4.51
CA PHE A 459 -0.13 -3.66 -4.43
C PHE A 459 1.04 -3.74 -3.45
N SER A 460 1.72 -2.64 -3.16
CA SER A 460 2.76 -2.58 -2.11
C SER A 460 2.23 -2.89 -0.70
N HIS A 461 0.92 -2.73 -0.48
CA HIS A 461 0.25 -3.20 0.73
C HIS A 461 -0.06 -4.70 0.64
N ILE A 462 0.99 -5.52 0.68
CA ILE A 462 0.92 -6.98 0.47
C ILE A 462 0.08 -7.73 1.52
N HIS A 463 -0.31 -7.06 2.61
CA HIS A 463 -1.24 -7.60 3.60
C HIS A 463 -2.71 -7.57 3.13
N THR A 464 -3.05 -6.76 2.13
CA THR A 464 -4.37 -6.75 1.51
C THR A 464 -4.47 -7.90 0.50
N PRO A 465 -5.53 -8.72 0.52
CA PRO A 465 -5.71 -9.79 -0.46
C PRO A 465 -5.61 -9.29 -1.90
N LEU A 466 -4.90 -10.03 -2.75
CA LEU A 466 -4.62 -9.62 -4.14
C LEU A 466 -5.90 -9.33 -4.93
N LEU A 467 -6.91 -10.19 -4.80
CA LEU A 467 -8.21 -10.01 -5.47
C LEU A 467 -8.88 -8.69 -5.07
N TYR A 468 -8.86 -8.34 -3.77
CA TYR A 468 -9.41 -7.07 -3.30
C TYR A 468 -8.67 -5.89 -3.93
N THR A 469 -7.33 -5.96 -4.00
CA THR A 469 -6.50 -4.93 -4.63
C THR A 469 -6.79 -4.78 -6.13
N VAL A 470 -6.97 -5.89 -6.85
CA VAL A 470 -7.33 -5.87 -8.28
C VAL A 470 -8.71 -5.23 -8.49
N LEU A 471 -9.72 -5.65 -7.72
CA LEU A 471 -11.07 -5.07 -7.80
C LEU A 471 -11.04 -3.57 -7.53
N ARG A 472 -10.25 -3.12 -6.53
CA ARG A 472 -10.05 -1.70 -6.24
C ARG A 472 -9.48 -0.95 -7.43
N THR A 473 -8.45 -1.49 -8.08
CA THR A 473 -7.80 -0.87 -9.23
C THR A 473 -8.75 -0.79 -10.43
N ILE A 474 -9.51 -1.85 -10.71
CA ILE A 474 -10.52 -1.85 -11.78
C ILE A 474 -11.58 -0.78 -11.52
N SER A 475 -12.12 -0.72 -10.30
CA SER A 475 -13.08 0.30 -9.89
C SER A 475 -12.54 1.73 -10.06
N ALA A 476 -11.28 1.97 -9.66
CA ALA A 476 -10.64 3.27 -9.79
C ALA A 476 -10.45 3.66 -11.27
N LEU A 477 -10.03 2.72 -12.11
CA LEU A 477 -9.85 2.92 -13.54
C LEU A 477 -11.18 3.17 -14.26
N ALA A 478 -12.24 2.44 -13.93
CA ALA A 478 -13.56 2.62 -14.52
C ALA A 478 -14.10 4.03 -14.24
N LEU A 479 -14.12 4.44 -12.97
CA LEU A 479 -14.56 5.78 -12.57
C LEU A 479 -13.65 6.88 -13.18
N GLY A 480 -12.34 6.66 -13.15
CA GLY A 480 -11.37 7.60 -13.70
C GLY A 480 -11.47 7.75 -15.22
N THR A 481 -11.83 6.68 -15.93
CA THR A 481 -12.08 6.70 -17.38
C THR A 481 -13.32 7.54 -17.69
N VAL A 482 -14.42 7.36 -16.97
CA VAL A 482 -15.65 8.13 -17.17
C VAL A 482 -15.40 9.62 -16.93
N LEU A 483 -14.84 9.97 -15.77
CA LEU A 483 -14.56 11.38 -15.42
C LEU A 483 -13.53 12.01 -16.37
N GLY A 484 -12.47 11.28 -16.71
CA GLY A 484 -11.45 11.75 -17.63
C GLY A 484 -11.97 11.93 -19.06
N ALA A 485 -12.83 11.05 -19.55
CA ALA A 485 -13.44 11.16 -20.86
C ALA A 485 -14.34 12.41 -20.95
N ILE A 486 -15.17 12.65 -19.93
CA ILE A 486 -16.02 13.87 -19.85
C ILE A 486 -15.13 15.12 -19.82
N ALA A 487 -14.12 15.16 -18.95
CA ALA A 487 -13.21 16.31 -18.84
C ALA A 487 -12.48 16.57 -20.17
N THR A 488 -12.00 15.52 -20.83
CA THR A 488 -11.32 15.62 -22.12
C THR A 488 -12.24 16.11 -23.22
N TRP A 489 -13.47 15.60 -23.27
CA TRP A 489 -14.46 16.06 -24.23
C TRP A 489 -14.70 17.57 -24.09
N ILE A 490 -14.93 18.05 -22.86
CA ILE A 490 -15.16 19.47 -22.56
C ILE A 490 -13.94 20.32 -22.94
N VAL A 491 -12.75 19.93 -22.46
CA VAL A 491 -11.51 20.69 -22.68
C VAL A 491 -11.16 20.77 -24.16
N VAL A 492 -11.21 19.66 -24.89
CA VAL A 492 -10.88 19.63 -26.32
C VAL A 492 -11.92 20.39 -27.14
N THR A 493 -13.21 20.25 -26.82
CA THR A 493 -14.27 21.00 -27.50
C THR A 493 -14.13 22.52 -27.27
N ALA A 494 -13.88 22.94 -26.03
CA ALA A 494 -13.68 24.36 -25.72
C ALA A 494 -12.44 24.93 -26.40
N ALA A 495 -11.31 24.22 -26.34
CA ALA A 495 -10.07 24.70 -26.92
C ALA A 495 -10.06 24.65 -28.46
N THR A 496 -10.76 23.70 -29.10
CA THR A 496 -10.98 23.75 -30.57
C THR A 496 -11.82 24.94 -31.02
N ARG A 497 -12.75 25.43 -30.18
CA ARG A 497 -13.54 26.64 -30.44
C ARG A 497 -12.77 27.94 -30.21
N VAL A 498 -11.87 27.98 -29.22
CA VAL A 498 -11.19 29.20 -28.76
C VAL A 498 -9.81 29.41 -29.41
N LEU A 499 -9.01 28.34 -29.57
CA LEU A 499 -7.60 28.46 -29.97
C LEU A 499 -7.34 28.21 -31.46
N GLY A 500 -8.37 27.85 -32.24
CA GLY A 500 -8.19 27.35 -33.60
C GLY A 500 -7.46 26.00 -33.64
N ARG A 501 -7.54 25.29 -34.76
CA ARG A 501 -6.83 24.01 -34.92
C ARG A 501 -5.33 24.26 -34.99
N PRO A 502 -4.48 23.54 -34.23
CA PRO A 502 -3.04 23.65 -34.39
C PRO A 502 -2.66 23.21 -35.79
N ALA A 503 -1.86 24.02 -36.48
CA ALA A 503 -1.38 23.71 -37.82
C ALA A 503 -0.59 22.38 -37.80
N PRO A 504 -0.85 21.44 -38.73
CA PRO A 504 0.00 20.27 -38.86
C PRO A 504 1.42 20.73 -39.17
N SER A 505 2.41 20.15 -38.47
CA SER A 505 3.82 20.44 -38.70
C SER A 505 4.13 20.22 -40.18
N GLY A 506 4.38 21.31 -40.91
CA GLY A 506 4.70 21.28 -42.33
C GLY A 506 5.95 20.43 -42.55
N THR A 507 5.79 19.36 -43.32
CA THR A 507 6.91 18.69 -43.96
C THR A 507 7.60 19.70 -44.86
N GLY A 508 8.85 20.04 -44.56
CA GLY A 508 9.66 20.93 -45.39
C GLY A 508 9.81 20.37 -46.80
N ARG A 509 8.98 20.85 -47.73
CA ARG A 509 9.33 20.86 -49.15
C ARG A 509 10.12 22.14 -49.38
N ARG A 510 11.42 22.01 -49.58
CA ARG A 510 12.21 23.05 -50.25
C ARG A 510 11.58 23.30 -51.63
N PRO A 511 11.32 24.55 -52.04
CA PRO A 511 11.02 24.81 -53.42
C PRO A 511 12.29 24.55 -54.24
N SER A 512 12.15 23.70 -55.26
CA SER A 512 13.07 23.62 -56.37
C SER A 512 12.93 24.89 -57.21
N SER A 513 13.95 25.73 -57.18
CA SER A 513 14.31 26.67 -58.24
C SER A 513 15.75 27.06 -58.05
#